data_AF-A0AAV0LIA6-F1
#
_entry.id   AF-A0AAV0LIA6-F1
#
_cell.length_a   1.000
_cell.length_b   1.000
_cell.length_c   1.000
_cell.angle_alpha   90.00
_cell.angle_beta   90.00
_cell.angle_gamma   90.00
#
_symmetry.space_group_name_H-M   'P 1'
#
loop_
_entity.id
_entity.type
_entity.pdbx_description
1 polymer ?
#
loop_
_entity_poly.entity_id
_entity_poly.type
_entity_poly.pdbx_seq_one_letter_code
_entity_poly.pdbx_strand_id
1 'polypeptide(L)' 'LIHFQLNVANINAIAFARLSSQNPDTITIANAGFGSNPAINPYVLTKALQVDKNLLDDLQSRS' A
#
# COMPACT_ATOMS: atom_id res chain seq x y z
N LEU A 1 -11.01 4.65 7.81
CA LEU A 1 -10.37 3.63 8.66
C LEU A 1 -9.39 2.83 7.80
N ILE A 2 -8.14 2.69 8.23
CA ILE A 2 -7.19 1.79 7.57
C ILE A 2 -7.50 0.37 8.03
N HIS A 3 -7.60 -0.58 7.10
CA HIS A 3 -7.87 -1.98 7.38
C HIS A 3 -7.02 -2.88 6.47
N PHE A 4 -6.82 -4.12 6.89
CA PHE A 4 -6.07 -5.12 6.14
C PHE A 4 -6.69 -6.50 6.36
N GLN A 5 -6.43 -7.43 5.45
CA GLN A 5 -6.76 -8.84 5.58
C GLN A 5 -5.46 -9.65 5.53
N LEU A 6 -5.30 -10.61 6.44
CA LEU A 6 -4.14 -11.50 6.50
C LEU A 6 -4.62 -12.95 6.67
N ASN A 7 -4.26 -13.82 5.73
CA ASN A 7 -4.45 -15.25 5.91
C ASN A 7 -3.32 -15.81 6.78
N VAL A 8 -3.66 -16.29 7.99
CA VAL A 8 -2.70 -16.85 8.96
C VAL A 8 -2.59 -18.38 8.89
N ALA A 9 -3.44 -19.04 8.10
CA ALA A 9 -3.44 -20.49 7.94
C ALA A 9 -2.76 -20.90 6.63
N ASN A 10 -2.21 -22.11 6.58
CA ASN A 10 -1.57 -22.68 5.39
C ASN A 10 -2.57 -23.28 4.39
N ILE A 11 -3.81 -22.77 4.38
CA ILE A 11 -4.89 -23.22 3.49
C ILE A 11 -5.46 -22.02 2.75
N ASN A 12 -6.08 -22.27 1.59
CA ASN A 12 -6.70 -21.21 0.79
C ASN A 12 -7.85 -20.54 1.57
N ALA A 13 -7.92 -19.22 1.49
CA ALA A 13 -8.96 -18.41 2.10
C ALA A 13 -9.64 -17.51 1.05
N ILE A 14 -10.92 -17.22 1.24
CA ILE A 14 -11.71 -16.32 0.40
C ILE A 14 -12.35 -15.26 1.31
N ALA A 15 -12.30 -13.99 0.89
CA ALA A 15 -12.93 -12.88 1.60
C ALA A 15 -14.07 -12.30 0.74
N PHE A 16 -15.25 -12.14 1.35
CA PHE A 16 -16.38 -11.42 0.76
C PHE A 16 -16.54 -10.08 1.46
N ALA A 17 -16.52 -8.99 0.70
CA ALA A 17 -16.72 -7.63 1.21
C ALA A 17 -17.98 -7.01 0.59
N ARG A 18 -18.75 -6.27 1.40
CA ARG A 18 -19.90 -5.49 0.95
C ARG A 18 -19.71 -4.03 1.37
N LEU A 19 -19.83 -3.13 0.40
CA LEU A 19 -19.71 -1.69 0.59
C LEU A 19 -21.08 -1.06 0.34
N SER A 20 -21.42 -0.02 1.10
CA SER A 20 -22.72 0.65 1.00
C SER A 20 -22.79 1.66 -0.17
N SER A 21 -21.65 1.97 -0.79
CA SER A 21 -21.56 2.81 -1.99
C SER A 21 -21.60 1.93 -3.25
N GLN A 22 -22.26 2.43 -4.30
CA GLN A 22 -22.23 1.85 -5.65
C GLN A 22 -20.92 2.16 -6.39
N ASN A 23 -20.23 3.25 -5.98
CA ASN A 23 -18.89 3.58 -6.45
C ASN A 23 -17.95 3.67 -5.24
N PRO A 24 -17.64 2.55 -4.58
CA PRO A 24 -16.69 2.55 -3.50
C PRO A 24 -15.28 2.65 -4.09
N ASP A 25 -14.64 3.80 -3.93
CA ASP A 25 -13.22 3.91 -4.23
C ASP A 25 -12.39 3.20 -3.16
N THR A 26 -11.27 2.63 -3.59
CA THR A 26 -10.28 2.00 -2.72
C THR A 26 -8.92 2.60 -2.99
N ILE A 27 -8.19 2.91 -1.92
CA ILE A 27 -6.82 3.41 -2.00
C ILE A 27 -5.91 2.37 -1.35
N THR A 28 -5.16 1.65 -2.17
CA THR A 28 -4.11 0.74 -1.69
C THR A 28 -2.91 1.58 -1.25
N ILE A 29 -2.65 1.64 0.05
CA ILE A 29 -1.64 2.55 0.63
C ILE A 29 -0.25 2.31 0.05
N ALA A 30 0.17 1.05 -0.10
CA ALA A 30 1.47 0.71 -0.67
C ALA A 30 1.62 1.24 -2.11
N ASN A 31 0.59 1.07 -2.95
CA ASN A 31 0.59 1.58 -4.31
C ASN A 31 0.54 3.11 -4.34
N ALA A 32 -0.30 3.74 -3.50
CA ALA A 32 -0.40 5.20 -3.43
C ALA A 32 0.89 5.87 -2.92
N GLY A 33 1.66 5.19 -2.06
CA GLY A 33 2.90 5.71 -1.49
C GLY A 33 4.14 5.39 -2.32
N PHE A 34 4.31 4.14 -2.73
CA PHE A 34 5.55 3.65 -3.34
C PHE A 34 5.41 3.34 -4.84
N GLY A 35 4.20 3.06 -5.33
CA GLY A 35 3.90 2.69 -6.73
C GLY A 35 3.15 3.73 -7.55
N SER A 36 3.04 4.95 -7.06
CA SER A 36 2.28 5.99 -7.75
C SER A 36 2.93 6.35 -9.09
N ASN A 37 2.12 6.79 -10.05
CA ASN A 37 2.62 7.34 -11.31
C ASN A 37 2.09 8.78 -11.51
N PRO A 38 2.95 9.81 -11.48
CA PRO A 38 4.40 9.74 -11.24
C PRO A 38 4.77 9.31 -9.82
N ALA A 39 5.97 8.77 -9.64
CA ALA A 39 6.47 8.35 -8.33
C ALA A 39 6.62 9.55 -7.38
N ILE A 40 6.26 9.37 -6.11
CA ILE A 40 6.49 10.39 -5.08
C ILE A 40 7.99 10.59 -4.89
N ASN A 41 8.40 11.86 -4.76
CA ASN A 41 9.79 12.24 -4.56
C ASN A 41 10.41 11.50 -3.35
N PRO A 42 11.52 10.76 -3.53
CA PRO A 42 12.15 10.00 -2.45
C PRO A 42 12.52 10.84 -1.22
N TYR A 43 12.87 12.12 -1.41
CA TYR A 43 13.18 13.02 -0.30
C TYR A 43 11.98 13.26 0.62
N VAL A 44 10.77 13.34 0.07
CA VAL A 44 9.54 13.53 0.87
C VAL A 44 9.27 12.28 1.71
N LEU A 45 9.35 11.09 1.10
CA LEU A 45 9.06 9.83 1.78
C LEU A 45 10.12 9.46 2.83
N THR A 46 11.42 9.66 2.55
CA THR A 46 12.48 9.42 3.54
C THR A 46 12.32 10.32 4.77
N LYS A 47 11.89 11.58 4.59
CA LYS A 47 11.59 12.48 5.71
C LYS A 47 10.33 12.08 6.47
N ALA A 48 9.26 11.71 5.77
CA ALA A 48 7.99 11.34 6.40
C ALA A 48 8.08 10.02 7.18
N LEU A 49 8.79 9.03 6.63
CA LEU A 49 8.89 7.68 7.18
C LEU A 49 10.14 7.47 8.03
N GLN A 50 11.07 8.43 8.04
CA GLN A 50 12.35 8.38 8.77
C GLN A 50 13.19 7.13 8.43
N VAL A 51 13.18 6.75 7.15
CA VAL A 51 13.95 5.63 6.60
C VAL A 51 15.09 6.11 5.73
N ASP A 52 16.08 5.25 5.52
CA ASP A 52 17.15 5.52 4.57
C ASP A 52 16.64 5.45 3.12
N LYS A 53 17.40 6.08 2.23
CA LYS A 53 17.06 6.14 0.81
C LYS A 53 17.10 4.78 0.13
N ASN A 54 18.01 3.88 0.53
CA ASN A 54 18.15 2.58 -0.15
C ASN A 54 16.95 1.69 0.15
N LEU A 55 16.47 1.68 1.40
CA LEU A 55 15.22 1.01 1.77
C LEU A 55 14.04 1.59 0.99
N LEU A 56 13.97 2.91 0.85
CA LEU A 56 12.89 3.53 0.10
C LEU A 56 12.93 3.19 -1.40
N ASP A 57 14.11 3.23 -2.01
CA ASP A 57 14.28 2.91 -3.43
C ASP A 57 13.91 1.43 -3.69
N ASP A 58 14.25 0.52 -2.76
CA ASP A 58 13.79 -0.88 -2.81
C ASP A 58 12.27 -0.99 -2.73
N LEU A 59 11.62 -0.28 -1.80
CA LEU A 59 10.16 -0.25 -1.69
C LEU A 59 9.48 0.27 -2.97
N GLN A 60 10.00 1.36 -3.56
CA GLN A 60 9.47 1.91 -4.81
C GLN A 60 9.70 1.00 -6.02
N SER A 61 10.76 0.17 -6.01
CA SER A 61 11.03 -0.80 -7.09
C SER A 61 10.14 -2.05 -7.07
N ARG A 62 9.53 -2.37 -5.92
CA ARG A 62 8.65 -3.53 -5.72
C ARG A 62 7.18 -3.24 -6.07
N SER A 63 6.89 -2.02 -6.49
CA SER A 63 5.54 -1.50 -6.68
C SER A 63 5.08 -1.64 -8.13
#